data_AF-A0AAW6EU17-F1
#
_entry.id   AF-A0AAW6EU17-F1
#
_cell.length_a   1.000
_cell.length_b   1.000
_cell.length_c   1.000
_cell.angle_alpha   90.00
_cell.angle_beta   90.00
_cell.angle_gamma   90.00
#
_symmetry.space_group_name_H-M   'P 1'
#
loop_
_entity.id
_entity.type
_entity.pdbx_description
1 polymer ?
#
loop_
_entity_poly.entity_id
_entity_poly.type
_entity_poly.pdbx_seq_one_letter_code
_entity_poly.pdbx_strand_id
1 'polypeptide(L)' 'MYEYKFIKVPLKKGWNVKTGDTFEECKNTIQEEAKNGWRLKQVIVPVNENTGIAPYQASYCYQIIFEKEIK' A
#
# COMPACT_ATOMS: atom_id res chain seq x y z
N MET A 1 -23.79 -2.96 -2.95
CA MET A 1 -22.62 -3.42 -3.76
C MET A 1 -21.40 -2.63 -3.28
N TYR A 2 -20.17 -3.11 -3.43
CA TYR A 2 -18.98 -2.35 -3.01
C TYR A 2 -18.16 -1.92 -4.23
N GLU A 3 -17.71 -0.67 -4.23
CA GLU A 3 -16.63 -0.20 -5.09
C GLU A 3 -15.29 -0.36 -4.36
N TYR A 4 -14.23 -0.68 -5.11
CA TYR A 4 -12.89 -0.88 -4.57
C TYR A 4 -11.90 0.11 -5.15
N LYS A 5 -11.03 0.65 -4.30
CA LYS A 5 -9.92 1.52 -4.69
C LYS A 5 -8.59 0.88 -4.30
N PHE A 6 -7.65 0.87 -5.24
CA PHE A 6 -6.33 0.26 -5.06
C PHE A 6 -5.28 1.37 -5.14
N ILE A 7 -4.58 1.63 -4.03
CA ILE A 7 -3.52 2.64 -3.96
C ILE A 7 -2.17 1.96 -3.76
N LYS A 8 -1.23 2.25 -4.66
CA LYS A 8 0.15 1.75 -4.59
C LYS A 8 1.04 2.77 -3.88
N VAL A 9 1.67 2.36 -2.80
CA VAL A 9 2.71 3.13 -2.09
C VAL A 9 4.07 2.48 -2.37
N PRO A 10 4.90 3.04 -3.27
CA PRO A 10 6.18 2.44 -3.65
C PRO A 10 7.16 2.42 -2.48
N LEU A 11 7.98 1.36 -2.39
CA LEU A 11 9.06 1.33 -1.40
C LEU A 11 10.11 2.38 -1.76
N LYS A 12 10.43 3.25 -0.80
CA LYS A 12 11.50 4.23 -0.97
C LYS A 12 12.85 3.52 -1.01
N LYS A 13 13.71 3.94 -1.95
CA LYS A 13 15.07 3.44 -2.11
C LYS A 13 16.03 4.63 -2.19
N GLY A 14 17.14 4.58 -1.46
CA GLY A 14 18.15 5.62 -1.48
C GLY A 14 18.93 5.70 -0.18
N TRP A 15 20.07 6.39 -0.23
CA TRP A 15 21.00 6.51 0.91
C TRP A 15 20.40 7.25 2.12
N ASN A 16 19.41 8.10 1.89
CA ASN A 16 18.76 8.94 2.92
C ASN A 16 17.40 8.39 3.38
N VAL A 17 17.01 7.20 2.96
CA VAL A 17 15.73 6.59 3.37
C VAL A 17 15.89 5.96 4.74
N LYS A 18 15.04 6.35 5.69
CA LYS A 18 15.01 5.76 7.01
C LYS A 18 14.06 4.56 7.03
N THR A 19 14.39 3.58 7.87
CA THR A 19 13.48 2.47 8.18
C THR A 19 12.15 3.04 8.66
N GLY A 20 11.06 2.71 7.96
CA GLY A 20 9.71 3.15 8.31
C GLY A 20 9.18 4.35 7.51
N ASP A 21 9.99 5.01 6.66
CA ASP A 21 9.50 6.18 5.88
C ASP A 21 8.31 5.82 4.98
N THR A 22 8.37 4.67 4.29
CA THR A 22 7.24 4.20 3.47
C THR A 22 6.05 3.76 4.33
N PHE A 23 6.29 3.31 5.57
CA PHE A 23 5.21 2.95 6.49
C PHE A 23 4.43 4.18 6.96
N GLU A 24 5.11 5.30 7.23
CA GLU A 24 4.46 6.58 7.52
C GLU A 24 3.64 7.10 6.32
N GLU A 25 4.13 6.93 5.09
CA GLU A 25 3.32 7.24 3.90
C GLU A 25 2.07 6.38 3.82
N CYS A 26 2.16 5.07 4.10
CA CYS A 26 0.98 4.21 4.16
C CYS A 26 -0.04 4.71 5.19
N LYS A 27 0.40 5.14 6.38
CA LYS A 27 -0.49 5.71 7.40
C LYS A 27 -1.18 6.98 6.90
N ASN A 28 -0.43 7.88 6.27
CA ASN A 28 -0.98 9.12 5.72
C ASN A 28 -2.02 8.82 4.64
N THR A 29 -1.73 7.92 3.71
CA THR A 29 -2.69 7.48 2.69
C THR A 29 -3.96 6.90 3.31
N ILE A 30 -3.85 6.05 4.33
CA ILE A 30 -5.00 5.48 5.03
C ILE A 30 -5.85 6.57 5.69
N GLN A 31 -5.22 7.54 6.35
CA GLN A 31 -5.93 8.64 7.01
C GLN A 31 -6.62 9.57 6.00
N GLU A 32 -5.97 9.88 4.88
CA GLU A 32 -6.53 10.73 3.82
C GLU A 32 -7.74 10.07 3.17
N GLU A 33 -7.64 8.79 2.80
CA GLU A 33 -8.76 8.07 2.18
C GLU A 33 -9.91 7.84 3.15
N ALA A 34 -9.62 7.60 4.44
CA ALA A 34 -10.65 7.53 5.48
C ALA A 34 -11.45 8.84 5.60
N LYS A 35 -10.78 10.00 5.51
CA LYS A 35 -11.46 11.31 5.45
C LYS A 35 -12.34 11.47 4.21
N ASN A 36 -11.97 10.81 3.11
CA ASN A 36 -12.74 10.79 1.85
C ASN A 36 -13.88 9.75 1.84
N GLY A 37 -14.15 9.11 2.98
CA GLY A 37 -15.25 8.15 3.15
C GLY A 37 -14.93 6.74 2.62
N TRP A 38 -13.66 6.42 2.40
CA TRP A 38 -13.21 5.08 2.05
C TRP A 38 -12.87 4.27 3.30
N ARG A 39 -13.33 3.02 3.36
CA ARG A 39 -12.97 2.09 4.45
C ARG A 39 -11.75 1.28 4.05
N LEU A 40 -10.73 1.24 4.90
CA LEU A 40 -9.61 0.33 4.71
C LEU A 40 -10.11 -1.12 4.71
N LYS A 41 -9.81 -1.86 3.63
CA LYS A 41 -10.13 -3.28 3.50
C LYS A 41 -8.94 -4.17 3.78
N GLN A 42 -7.80 -3.91 3.13
CA GLN A 42 -6.61 -4.76 3.22
C GLN A 42 -5.35 -3.99 2.82
N VAL A 43 -4.20 -4.41 3.34
CA VAL A 43 -2.88 -4.04 2.81
C VAL A 43 -2.21 -5.31 2.32
N ILE A 44 -1.72 -5.29 1.08
CA ILE A 44 -1.00 -6.41 0.46
C ILE A 44 0.42 -5.95 0.16
N VAL A 45 1.36 -6.87 0.33
CA VAL A 45 2.75 -6.70 -0.11
C VAL A 45 2.97 -7.60 -1.32
N PRO A 46 2.88 -7.08 -2.56
CA PRO A 46 3.03 -7.90 -3.75
C PRO A 46 4.46 -8.44 -3.88
N VAL A 47 4.57 -9.71 -4.23
CA VAL A 47 5.83 -10.39 -4.53
C VAL A 47 6.21 -10.09 -5.98
N ASN A 48 7.45 -9.70 -6.24
CA ASN A 48 7.95 -9.64 -7.62
C ASN A 48 8.27 -11.05 -8.10
N GLU A 49 7.39 -11.60 -8.92
CA GLU A 49 7.45 -12.97 -9.42
C GLU A 49 8.66 -13.22 -10.35
N ASN A 50 9.28 -12.16 -10.89
CA ASN A 50 10.33 -12.27 -11.92
C ASN A 50 11.78 -12.20 -11.39
N THR A 51 12.01 -12.08 -10.09
CA THR A 51 13.37 -11.83 -9.58
C THR A 51 14.14 -13.06 -9.14
N GLY A 52 13.47 -14.19 -8.86
CA GLY A 52 14.13 -15.37 -8.28
C GLY A 52 14.73 -15.12 -6.88
N ILE A 53 14.42 -13.97 -6.27
CA ILE A 53 14.87 -13.57 -4.92
C ILE A 53 13.74 -13.91 -3.94
N ALA A 54 14.11 -14.26 -2.71
CA ALA A 54 13.15 -14.59 -1.66
C ALA A 54 12.05 -13.50 -1.49
N PRO A 55 10.79 -13.89 -1.20
CA PRO A 55 9.62 -13.00 -1.29
C PRO A 55 9.70 -11.71 -0.46
N TYR A 56 10.42 -11.72 0.66
CA TYR A 56 10.65 -10.55 1.51
C TYR A 56 11.59 -9.49 0.88
N GLN A 57 12.41 -9.87 -0.10
CA GLN A 57 13.26 -8.95 -0.88
C GLN A 57 12.65 -8.59 -2.25
N ALA A 58 11.69 -9.38 -2.71
CA ALA A 58 11.04 -9.19 -4.00
C ALA A 58 9.94 -8.11 -3.97
N SER A 59 9.57 -7.59 -2.80
CA SER A 59 8.49 -6.63 -2.70
C SER A 59 8.91 -5.24 -3.19
N TYR A 60 8.05 -4.55 -3.95
CA TYR A 60 8.36 -3.23 -4.54
C TYR A 60 7.41 -2.10 -4.10
N CYS A 61 6.33 -2.43 -3.39
CA CYS A 61 5.39 -1.47 -2.84
C CYS A 61 4.54 -2.09 -1.73
N TYR A 62 3.77 -1.26 -1.04
CA TYR A 62 2.52 -1.66 -0.41
C TYR A 62 1.36 -1.37 -1.36
N GLN A 63 0.41 -2.29 -1.44
CA GLN A 63 -0.84 -2.09 -2.14
C GLN A 63 -1.95 -1.99 -1.09
N ILE A 64 -2.52 -0.80 -0.92
CA ILE A 64 -3.58 -0.52 0.03
C ILE A 64 -4.91 -0.59 -0.71
N ILE A 65 -5.82 -1.41 -0.21
CA ILE A 65 -7.13 -1.66 -0.79
C ILE A 65 -8.18 -1.04 0.12
N PHE A 66 -9.02 -0.19 -0.45
CA PHE A 66 -10.17 0.39 0.22
C PHE A 66 -11.46 -0.08 -0.43
N GLU A 67 -12.53 -0.09 0.35
CA GLU A 67 -13.88 -0.34 -0.13
C GLU A 67 -14.83 0.79 0.29
N LYS A 68 -15.86 1.03 -0.52
CA LYS A 68 -16.95 1.94 -0.23
C LYS A 68 -18.26 1.33 -0.72
N GLU A 69 -19.32 1.51 0.06
CA GLU A 69 -20.64 0.98 -0.29
C GLU A 69 -21.28 1.86 -1.38
N ILE A 70 -21.64 1.23 -2.50
CA ILE A 70 -22.42 1.83 -3.58
C ILE A 70 -23.90 1.74 -3.15
N LYS A 71 -24.53 2.91 -3.02
CA LYS A 71 -25.97 3.06 -2.80
C LYS A 71 -26.74 2.96 -4.10
#